data_AF-A0A956EWT2-F1
#
_entry.id   AF-A0A956EWT2-F1
#
_cell.length_a   1.000
_cell.length_b   1.000
_cell.length_c   1.000
_cell.angle_alpha   90.00
_cell.angle_beta   90.00
_cell.angle_gamma   90.00
#
_symmetry.space_group_name_H-M   'P 1'
#
loop_
_entity.id
_entity.type
_entity.pdbx_description
1 polymer ?
#
loop_
_entity_poly.entity_id
_entity_poly.type
_entity_poly.pdbx_seq_one_letter_code
_entity_poly.pdbx_strand_id
1 'polypeptide(L)'
;MASKGRPYRTFEFQGFSILVGRGDAENDELSFRVAKQRDTWLHVGGGTPGSHVVIQRPESGEDPPRDVLEYAAKLAAWFSKARNAKRVEVHYCPASHVKKPRGAPRGLVQLSSFKSIRVAPELPEAESPELE
;
A
#
# COMPACT_ATOMS: atom_id res chain seq x y z
N MET A 1 0.05 -29.74 -1.75
CA MET A 1 -0.64 -28.75 -2.61
C MET A 1 0.14 -27.47 -2.48
N ALA A 2 0.60 -26.87 -3.59
CA ALA A 2 1.44 -25.67 -3.55
C ALA A 2 0.67 -24.55 -2.86
N SER A 3 1.08 -24.22 -1.63
CA SER A 3 0.60 -23.06 -0.89
C SER A 3 0.86 -21.85 -1.79
N LYS A 4 -0.17 -21.35 -2.47
CA LYS A 4 -0.11 -20.08 -3.20
C LYS A 4 0.17 -19.03 -2.14
N GLY A 5 1.46 -18.78 -1.90
CA GLY A 5 1.92 -17.77 -0.96
C GLY A 5 1.16 -16.49 -1.27
N ARG A 6 0.57 -15.89 -0.24
CA ARG A 6 -0.24 -14.68 -0.39
C ARG A 6 0.55 -13.69 -1.26
N PRO A 7 -0.04 -13.14 -2.34
CA PRO A 7 0.68 -12.32 -3.31
C PRO A 7 1.25 -11.02 -2.72
N TYR A 8 0.87 -10.68 -1.50
CA TYR A 8 1.25 -9.46 -0.81
C TYR A 8 1.76 -9.76 0.60
N ARG A 9 2.64 -8.88 1.11
CA ARG A 9 3.03 -8.87 2.53
C ARG A 9 1.88 -8.29 3.33
N THR A 10 1.62 -8.85 4.50
CA THR A 10 0.64 -8.31 5.45
C THR A 10 1.42 -7.88 6.68
N PHE A 11 1.10 -6.68 7.16
CA PHE A 11 1.63 -6.11 8.38
C PHE A 11 0.44 -5.68 9.23
N GLU A 12 0.57 -5.70 10.55
CA GLU A 12 -0.46 -5.22 11.45
C GLU A 12 0.12 -4.13 12.33
N PHE A 13 -0.61 -3.01 12.46
CA PHE A 13 -0.19 -1.89 13.28
C PHE A 13 -1.40 -1.23 13.91
N GLN A 14 -1.43 -1.12 15.24
CA GLN A 14 -2.52 -0.50 15.99
C GLN A 14 -3.91 -1.10 15.68
N GLY A 15 -3.97 -2.39 15.34
CA GLY A 15 -5.22 -3.07 14.93
C GLY A 15 -5.66 -2.84 13.48
N PHE A 16 -4.80 -2.24 12.65
CA PHE A 16 -5.02 -2.07 11.21
C PHE A 16 -4.13 -3.02 10.42
N SER A 17 -4.72 -3.76 9.47
CA SER A 17 -3.98 -4.61 8.55
C SER A 17 -3.50 -3.78 7.34
N ILE A 18 -2.21 -3.84 7.06
CA ILE A 18 -1.51 -3.12 6.02
C ILE A 18 -0.94 -4.13 5.03
N LEU A 19 -1.43 -4.10 3.81
CA LEU A 19 -1.05 -5.01 2.74
C LEU A 19 -0.06 -4.32 1.79
N VAL A 20 1.03 -4.98 1.42
CA VAL A 20 2.07 -4.45 0.53
C VAL A 20 2.31 -5.41 -0.63
N GLY A 21 2.06 -4.96 -1.86
CA GLY A 21 2.31 -5.76 -3.06
C GLY A 21 3.80 -5.99 -3.31
N ARG A 22 4.17 -7.15 -3.84
CA ARG A 22 5.58 -7.53 -4.10
C ARG A 22 6.03 -7.32 -5.55
N GLY A 23 5.09 -7.07 -6.46
CA GLY A 23 5.35 -6.87 -7.88
C GLY A 23 4.12 -6.33 -8.61
N ASP A 24 4.23 -6.08 -9.91
CA ASP A 24 3.21 -5.40 -10.71
C ASP A 24 1.88 -6.18 -10.80
N ALA A 25 1.94 -7.51 -10.87
CA ALA A 25 0.74 -8.35 -10.91
C ALA A 25 0.02 -8.38 -9.55
N GLU A 26 0.78 -8.52 -8.46
CA GLU A 26 0.23 -8.48 -7.11
C GLU A 26 -0.26 -7.08 -6.72
N ASN A 27 0.38 -6.02 -7.19
CA ASN A 27 -0.08 -4.64 -7.03
C ASN A 27 -1.47 -4.44 -7.67
N ASP A 28 -1.68 -5.00 -8.86
CA ASP A 28 -2.97 -4.96 -9.56
C ASP A 28 -4.05 -5.71 -8.76
N GLU A 29 -3.75 -6.92 -8.31
CA GLU A 29 -4.67 -7.72 -7.51
C GLU A 29 -4.99 -7.04 -6.16
N LEU A 30 -3.96 -6.54 -5.48
CA LEU A 30 -4.10 -5.85 -4.20
C LEU A 30 -4.96 -4.59 -4.32
N SER A 31 -4.82 -3.83 -5.40
CA SER A 31 -5.52 -2.55 -5.58
C SER A 31 -6.96 -2.72 -6.08
N PHE A 32 -7.24 -3.75 -6.88
CA PHE A 32 -8.53 -3.92 -7.53
C PHE A 32 -9.36 -5.10 -7.04
N ARG A 33 -8.75 -6.13 -6.45
CA ARG A 33 -9.46 -7.29 -5.90
C ARG A 33 -9.48 -7.34 -4.38
N VAL A 34 -8.38 -6.97 -3.73
CA VAL A 34 -8.25 -7.07 -2.28
C VAL A 34 -8.72 -5.80 -1.59
N ALA A 35 -8.33 -4.64 -2.11
CA ALA A 35 -8.74 -3.35 -1.55
C ALA A 35 -10.26 -3.15 -1.69
N LYS A 36 -10.91 -2.83 -0.57
CA LYS A 36 -12.30 -2.39 -0.53
C LYS A 36 -12.37 -0.90 -0.81
N GLN A 37 -13.49 -0.41 -1.33
CA GLN A 37 -13.68 1.01 -1.66
C GLN A 37 -13.36 1.98 -0.50
N ARG A 38 -13.56 1.54 0.75
CA ARG A 38 -13.26 2.33 1.95
C ARG A 38 -11.78 2.27 2.31
N ASP A 39 -11.03 1.25 1.94
CA ASP A 39 -9.64 1.08 2.35
C ASP A 39 -8.76 2.24 1.84
N THR A 40 -7.68 2.51 2.57
CA THR A 40 -6.75 3.58 2.15
C THR A 40 -5.62 2.97 1.34
N TRP A 41 -5.51 3.39 0.10
CA TRP A 41 -4.46 2.99 -0.82
C TRP A 41 -3.32 4.01 -0.79
N LEU A 42 -2.08 3.55 -0.85
CA LEU A 42 -0.86 4.35 -0.83
C LEU A 42 0.15 3.86 -1.86
N HIS A 43 0.90 4.78 -2.44
CA HIS A 43 1.99 4.50 -3.36
C HIS A 43 2.97 5.67 -3.41
N VAL A 44 4.23 5.39 -3.76
CA VAL A 44 5.23 6.45 -3.92
C VAL A 44 4.87 7.38 -5.08
N GLY A 45 4.87 8.68 -4.79
CA GLY A 45 4.59 9.72 -5.78
C GLY A 45 5.77 9.98 -6.72
N GLY A 46 5.58 10.90 -7.66
CA GLY A 46 6.66 11.39 -8.52
C GLY A 46 7.11 10.42 -9.61
N GLY A 47 6.26 9.48 -10.01
CA GLY A 47 6.56 8.53 -11.09
C GLY A 47 7.60 7.46 -10.73
N THR A 48 7.91 7.32 -9.44
CA THR A 48 8.86 6.31 -8.97
C THR A 48 8.16 4.94 -8.95
N PRO A 49 8.78 3.88 -9.48
CA PRO A 49 8.24 2.53 -9.32
C PRO A 49 8.36 2.07 -7.86
N GLY A 50 7.24 1.59 -7.31
CA GLY A 50 7.18 1.03 -5.97
C GLY A 50 6.00 0.10 -5.76
N SER A 51 5.92 -0.47 -4.56
CA SER A 51 4.82 -1.34 -4.15
C SER A 51 3.55 -0.56 -3.87
N HIS A 52 2.40 -1.13 -4.23
CA HIS A 52 1.11 -0.63 -3.78
C HIS A 52 0.87 -1.07 -2.35
N VAL A 53 0.46 -0.14 -1.50
CA VAL A 53 0.16 -0.40 -0.10
C VAL A 53 -1.30 -0.11 0.16
N VAL A 54 -2.00 -0.99 0.87
CA VAL A 54 -3.41 -0.81 1.22
C VAL A 54 -3.58 -1.02 2.72
N ILE A 55 -4.10 -0.01 3.39
CA ILE A 55 -4.55 -0.09 4.79
C ILE A 55 -6.00 -0.52 4.76
N GLN A 56 -6.26 -1.74 5.23
CA GLN A 56 -7.61 -2.23 5.41
C GLN A 56 -8.24 -1.52 6.60
N ARG A 57 -9.41 -0.92 6.37
CA ARG A 57 -10.17 -0.34 7.48
C ARG A 57 -10.86 -1.45 8.28
N PRO A 58 -10.87 -1.34 9.62
CA PRO A 58 -11.66 -2.23 10.47
C PRO A 58 -13.15 -2.05 10.19
N GLU A 59 -13.95 -3.06 10.51
CA GLU A 59 -15.39 -3.08 10.24
C GLU A 59 -16.15 -1.95 10.97
N SER A 60 -15.60 -1.44 12.07
CA SER A 60 -16.08 -0.25 12.78
C SER A 60 -16.08 1.03 11.92
N GLY A 61 -15.40 1.02 10.76
CA GLY A 61 -15.46 2.11 9.78
C GLY A 61 -14.58 3.32 10.10
N GLU A 62 -13.71 3.20 11.10
CA GLU A 62 -12.81 4.27 11.55
C GLU A 62 -11.71 4.53 10.52
N ASP A 63 -11.44 5.82 10.22
CA ASP A 63 -10.31 6.21 9.38
C ASP A 63 -8.99 5.86 10.08
N PRO A 64 -7.97 5.38 9.33
CA PRO A 64 -6.70 5.07 9.94
C PRO A 64 -6.10 6.34 10.56
N PRO A 65 -5.66 6.27 11.83
CA PRO A 65 -5.01 7.41 12.47
C PRO A 65 -3.74 7.77 11.72
N ARG A 66 -3.28 9.00 11.94
CA ARG A 66 -2.10 9.53 11.25
C ARG A 66 -0.87 8.64 11.42
N ASP A 67 -0.68 8.04 12.60
CA ASP A 67 0.41 7.10 12.87
C ASP A 67 0.38 5.86 11.96
N VAL A 68 -0.81 5.28 11.73
CA VAL A 68 -0.99 4.13 10.82
C VAL A 68 -0.73 4.54 9.37
N LEU A 69 -1.18 5.73 8.98
CA LEU A 69 -0.90 6.29 7.65
C LEU A 69 0.60 6.52 7.43
N GLU A 70 1.28 7.12 8.40
CA GLU A 70 2.73 7.34 8.36
C GLU A 70 3.48 6.01 8.31
N TYR A 71 3.04 5.01 9.08
CA TYR A 71 3.60 3.67 9.08
C TYR A 71 3.48 2.98 7.71
N ALA A 72 2.29 2.98 7.12
CA ALA A 72 2.07 2.42 5.78
C ALA A 72 2.85 3.19 4.69
N ALA A 73 2.98 4.50 4.84
CA ALA A 73 3.77 5.32 3.93
C ALA A 73 5.27 4.99 4.02
N LYS A 74 5.81 4.79 5.23
CA LYS A 74 7.21 4.36 5.43
C LYS A 74 7.49 3.04 4.71
N LEU A 75 6.55 2.08 4.82
CA LEU A 75 6.61 0.81 4.08
C LEU A 75 6.59 1.03 2.56
N ALA A 76 5.67 1.84 2.04
CA ALA A 76 5.61 2.15 0.61
C ALA A 76 6.92 2.75 0.10
N ALA A 77 7.50 3.68 0.87
CA ALA A 77 8.79 4.30 0.58
C ALA A 77 9.94 3.28 0.62
N TRP A 78 9.97 2.38 1.60
CA TRP A 78 10.99 1.34 1.75
C TRP A 78 10.96 0.31 0.61
N PHE A 79 9.77 -0.17 0.25
CA PHE A 79 9.56 -1.12 -0.85
C PHE A 79 9.50 -0.44 -2.23
N SER A 80 10.12 0.74 -2.37
CA SER A 80 10.24 1.46 -3.63
C SER A 80 11.70 1.66 -4.04
N LYS A 81 11.91 2.15 -5.27
CA LYS A 81 13.23 2.62 -5.70
C LYS A 81 13.73 3.85 -4.92
N ALA A 82 12.86 4.56 -4.20
CA ALA A 82 13.21 5.74 -3.42
C ALA A 82 13.70 5.42 -1.98
N ARG A 83 13.96 4.15 -1.64
CA ARG A 83 14.43 3.74 -0.30
C ARG A 83 15.70 4.46 0.21
N ASN A 84 16.54 4.96 -0.69
CA ASN A 84 17.77 5.69 -0.33
C ASN A 84 17.56 7.21 -0.20
N ALA A 85 16.36 7.71 -0.47
CA ALA A 85 16.06 9.13 -0.35
C ALA A 85 15.84 9.53 1.11
N LYS A 86 16.28 10.73 1.51
CA LYS A 86 16.07 11.24 2.88
C LYS A 86 14.58 11.37 3.23
N ARG A 87 13.75 11.77 2.26
CA ARG A 87 12.29 11.86 2.39
C ARG A 87 11.68 11.45 1.06
N VAL A 88 10.71 10.56 1.14
CA VAL A 88 9.94 10.09 -0.01
C VAL A 88 8.54 10.67 0.12
N GLU A 89 8.04 11.21 -0.99
CA GLU A 89 6.65 11.63 -1.07
C GLU A 89 5.80 10.41 -1.41
N VAL A 90 4.86 10.08 -0.54
CA VAL A 90 3.91 8.98 -0.70
C VAL A 90 2.54 9.59 -0.92
N HIS A 91 1.89 9.19 -2.00
CA HIS A 91 0.53 9.57 -2.30
C HIS A 91 -0.42 8.55 -1.69
N TYR A 92 -1.48 9.03 -1.05
CA TYR A 92 -2.51 8.19 -0.46
C TYR A 92 -3.90 8.70 -0.81
N CYS A 93 -4.82 7.77 -1.01
CA CYS A 93 -6.20 8.04 -1.36
C CYS A 93 -7.08 6.85 -0.95
N PRO A 94 -8.39 7.03 -0.76
CA PRO A 94 -9.29 5.89 -0.65
C PRO A 94 -9.24 5.05 -1.94
N ALA A 95 -9.31 3.73 -1.82
CA ALA A 95 -9.26 2.81 -2.96
C ALA A 95 -10.43 3.06 -3.95
N SER A 96 -11.54 3.63 -3.48
CA SER A 96 -12.62 4.17 -4.33
C SER A 96 -12.14 5.15 -5.41
N HIS A 97 -11.08 5.92 -5.14
CA HIS A 97 -10.52 6.89 -6.09
C HIS A 97 -9.49 6.28 -7.04
N VAL A 98 -9.09 5.03 -6.81
CA VAL A 98 -8.15 4.28 -7.64
C VAL A 98 -8.93 3.62 -8.77
N LYS A 99 -8.61 3.98 -10.02
CA LYS A 99 -9.25 3.40 -11.20
C LYS A 99 -8.21 2.83 -12.15
N LYS A 100 -8.55 1.74 -12.81
CA LYS A 100 -7.75 1.17 -13.89
C LYS A 100 -8.23 1.72 -15.23
N PRO A 101 -7.39 2.42 -16.01
CA PRO A 101 -7.74 2.77 -17.38
C PRO A 101 -7.96 1.50 -18.22
N ARG A 102 -8.92 1.53 -19.15
CA ARG A 102 -9.16 0.38 -20.04
C ARG A 102 -7.92 0.13 -20.89
N GLY A 103 -7.38 -1.10 -20.83
CA GLY A 103 -6.17 -1.49 -21.58
C GLY A 103 -4.85 -1.10 -20.92
N ALA A 104 -4.86 -0.55 -19.70
CA ALA A 104 -3.64 -0.24 -18.97
C ALA A 104 -2.84 -1.52 -18.59
N PRO A 105 -1.50 -1.47 -18.63
CA PRO A 105 -0.65 -2.56 -18.15
C PRO A 105 -0.88 -2.81 -16.66
N ARG A 106 -0.52 -4.02 -16.20
CA ARG A 106 -0.64 -4.40 -14.78
C ARG A 106 0.20 -3.44 -13.92
N GLY A 107 -0.36 -3.01 -12.80
CA GLY A 107 0.28 -2.03 -11.90
C GLY A 107 0.03 -0.57 -12.26
N LEU A 108 -0.44 -0.25 -13.47
CA LEU A 108 -0.78 1.14 -13.81
C LEU A 108 -2.17 1.51 -13.27
N VAL A 109 -2.19 2.49 -12.38
CA VAL A 109 -3.40 3.01 -11.76
C VAL A 109 -3.56 4.51 -12.03
N GLN A 110 -4.80 4.95 -12.11
CA GLN A 110 -5.16 6.36 -12.22
C GLN A 110 -5.89 6.78 -10.95
N LEU A 111 -5.37 7.80 -10.28
CA LEU A 111 -5.96 8.36 -9.07
C LEU A 111 -6.79 9.58 -9.46
N SER A 112 -8.06 9.59 -9.07
CA SER A 112 -8.92 10.77 -9.32
C SER A 112 -8.63 11.91 -8.34
N SER A 113 -8.30 11.57 -7.09
CA SER A 113 -7.87 12.53 -6.07
C SER A 113 -7.00 11.81 -5.05
N PHE A 114 -5.86 12.41 -4.72
CA PHE A 114 -4.89 11.88 -3.79
C PHE A 114 -4.35 13.00 -2.89
N LYS A 115 -3.90 12.61 -1.70
CA LYS A 115 -3.13 13.45 -0.78
C LYS A 115 -1.69 12.96 -0.79
N SER A 116 -0.75 13.80 -0.38
CA SER A 116 0.66 13.43 -0.27
C SER A 116 1.15 13.58 1.17
N ILE A 117 2.02 12.66 1.57
CA ILE A 117 2.70 12.69 2.86
C ILE A 117 4.19 12.43 2.63
N ARG A 118 5.05 13.15 3.35
CA ARG A 118 6.51 13.01 3.24
C ARG A 118 7.07 12.26 4.42
N VAL A 119 7.52 11.03 4.18
CA VAL A 119 8.05 10.13 5.21
C VAL A 119 9.49 9.74 4.88
N ALA A 120 10.27 9.41 5.90
CA ALA A 120 11.56 8.75 5.70
C ALA A 120 11.29 7.26 5.40
N PRO A 121 11.97 6.67 4.40
CA PRO A 121 11.85 5.24 4.15
C PRO A 121 12.43 4.49 5.36
N GLU A 122 11.58 3.71 6.01
CA GLU A 122 11.93 2.94 7.19
C GLU A 122 11.20 1.62 7.09
N LEU A 123 11.93 0.53 7.33
CA LEU A 123 11.31 -0.77 7.53
C LEU A 123 10.95 -0.84 9.01
N PRO A 124 9.68 -0.69 9.39
CA PRO A 124 9.30 -0.96 10.76
C PRO A 124 9.53 -2.44 11.05
N GLU A 125 9.99 -2.74 12.27
CA GLU A 125 10.14 -4.09 12.82
C GLU A 125 8.78 -4.79 13.04
N ALA A 126 7.79 -4.61 12.15
CA ALA A 126 6.57 -5.39 12.26
C ALA A 126 6.91 -6.86 12.15
N GLU A 127 6.58 -7.52 13.24
CA GLU A 127 6.77 -8.93 13.53
C GLU A 127 6.43 -9.76 12.30
N SER A 128 7.36 -10.65 11.98
CA SER A 128 7.17 -11.76 11.05
C SER A 128 5.77 -12.34 11.24
N PRO A 129 4.85 -12.26 10.27
CA PRO A 129 3.68 -13.12 10.35
C PRO A 129 4.21 -14.55 10.27
N GLU A 130 4.00 -15.28 11.36
CA GLU A 130 4.29 -16.69 11.51
C GLU A 130 3.92 -17.44 10.23
N LEU A 131 4.88 -18.23 9.75
CA LEU A 131 4.66 -19.22 8.71
C LEU A 131 3.93 -20.41 9.36
N GLU A 132 2.61 -20.46 9.24
CA GLU A 132 1.84 -21.71 9.27
C GLU A 132 1.54 -22.21 7.85
#